data_AF-X1AYU8-F1
#
_entry.id   AF-X1AYU8-F1
#
_cell.length_a   1.000
_cell.length_b   1.000
_cell.length_c   1.000
_cell.angle_alpha   90.00
_cell.angle_beta   90.00
_cell.angle_gamma   90.00
#
_symmetry.space_group_name_H-M   'P 1'
#
loop_
_entity.id
_entity.type
_entity.pdbx_description
1 polymer ?
#
loop_
_entity_poly.entity_id
_entity_poly.type
_entity_poly.pdbx_seq_one_letter_code
_entity_poly.pdbx_strand_id
1 'polypeptide(L)'
;MKIYEIDGKRYRLPNDLTNFQLKMYVHLINWKWAHLSQEPGFYKRIPYDALLPDELKSQSFPLYRPIKEKFLNHQQKFPFKSHKFLGHMASSQAACVNLFLPLLKDPNIAVMILGKVKTDIKKIATDFLDTGFRIEFWDEPDNLLNDHTNVSGTDADIAIAYYDYQGNLNLWLIEHKLTETEFTTCGGFKSPGRASLHACAPASAILDNRNLCYYHSGCNFRYWDITLGDASPFNANRIREYNECPFMGGMNQLWRNQLLATSLESSTSLRWPYKKGIFFCGIPSWKQFLKTFNFGISKIDWIQ
;
A
#
# COMPACT_ATOMS: atom_id res chain seq x y z
N MET A 1 -19.22 17.31 3.16
CA MET A 1 -18.43 17.84 2.02
C MET A 1 -18.58 19.34 2.02
N LYS A 2 -17.48 20.09 1.88
CA LYS A 2 -17.50 21.55 1.72
C LYS A 2 -17.46 21.89 0.24
N ILE A 3 -18.17 22.95 -0.15
CA ILE A 3 -18.10 23.49 -1.50
C ILE A 3 -16.95 24.48 -1.55
N TYR A 4 -16.03 24.27 -2.49
CA TYR A 4 -14.94 25.18 -2.82
C TYR A 4 -15.20 25.78 -4.18
N GLU A 5 -14.94 27.07 -4.33
CA GLU A 5 -14.96 27.76 -5.63
C GLU A 5 -13.52 28.02 -6.06
N ILE A 6 -13.12 27.44 -7.19
CA ILE A 6 -11.76 27.50 -7.72
C ILE A 6 -11.88 27.71 -9.22
N ASP A 7 -11.28 28.78 -9.75
CA ASP A 7 -11.32 29.15 -11.17
C ASP A 7 -12.73 29.16 -11.77
N GLY A 8 -13.71 29.69 -11.01
CA GLY A 8 -15.11 29.79 -11.41
C GLY A 8 -15.90 28.46 -11.41
N LYS A 9 -15.30 27.36 -10.94
CA LYS A 9 -15.96 26.05 -10.80
C LYS A 9 -16.19 25.72 -9.32
N ARG A 10 -17.30 25.04 -9.05
CA ARG A 10 -17.69 24.60 -7.70
C ARG A 10 -17.35 23.12 -7.51
N TYR A 11 -16.56 22.82 -6.48
CA TYR A 11 -16.11 21.47 -6.15
C TYR A 11 -16.63 21.04 -4.78
N ARG A 12 -17.19 19.85 -4.67
CA ARG A 12 -17.59 19.19 -3.40
C ARG A 12 -16.44 18.33 -2.91
N LEU A 13 -15.69 18.82 -1.92
CA LEU A 13 -14.47 18.20 -1.43
C LEU A 13 -14.54 17.88 0.08
N PRO A 14 -13.64 17.02 0.60
CA PRO A 14 -13.42 16.85 2.03
C PRO A 14 -13.04 18.16 2.72
N ASN A 15 -13.19 18.16 4.04
CA ASN A 15 -12.65 19.22 4.89
C ASN A 15 -11.15 18.98 5.10
N ASP A 16 -10.43 20.04 5.51
CA ASP A 16 -9.05 19.94 6.03
C ASP A 16 -8.03 19.32 5.07
N LEU A 17 -8.17 19.62 3.77
CA LEU A 17 -7.19 19.22 2.76
C LEU A 17 -5.94 20.11 2.83
N THR A 18 -4.76 19.49 2.77
CA THR A 18 -3.51 20.22 2.51
C THR A 18 -3.53 20.86 1.12
N ASN A 19 -2.67 21.87 0.89
CA ASN A 19 -2.55 22.49 -0.44
C ASN A 19 -2.23 21.49 -1.56
N PHE A 20 -1.42 20.45 -1.26
CA PHE A 20 -1.13 19.39 -2.23
C PHE A 20 -2.38 18.56 -2.53
N GLN A 21 -3.07 18.09 -1.49
CA GLN A 21 -4.29 17.29 -1.66
C GLN A 21 -5.35 18.08 -2.42
N LEU A 22 -5.59 19.34 -2.07
CA LEU A 22 -6.55 20.19 -2.77
C LEU A 22 -6.27 20.23 -4.28
N LYS A 23 -5.01 20.48 -4.67
CA LYS A 23 -4.59 20.50 -6.08
C LYS A 23 -4.80 19.14 -6.75
N MET A 24 -4.43 18.05 -6.09
CA MET A 24 -4.62 16.70 -6.61
C MET A 24 -6.09 16.35 -6.81
N TYR A 25 -6.94 16.66 -5.83
CA TYR A 25 -8.39 16.44 -5.91
C TYR A 25 -9.02 17.22 -7.07
N VAL A 26 -8.71 18.51 -7.18
CA VAL A 26 -9.21 19.36 -8.28
C VAL A 26 -8.76 18.80 -9.64
N HIS A 27 -7.49 18.39 -9.76
CA HIS A 27 -6.97 17.78 -10.98
C HIS A 27 -7.73 16.50 -11.35
N LEU A 28 -7.89 15.57 -10.40
CA LEU A 28 -8.57 14.29 -10.61
C LEU A 28 -10.06 14.46 -10.94
N ILE A 29 -10.73 15.43 -10.31
CA ILE A 29 -12.14 15.75 -10.61
C ILE A 29 -12.26 16.38 -11.99
N ASN A 30 -11.38 17.31 -12.36
CA ASN A 30 -11.38 17.91 -13.69
C ASN A 30 -11.17 16.85 -14.78
N TRP A 31 -10.24 15.90 -14.56
CA TRP A 31 -10.05 14.78 -15.47
C TRP A 31 -11.31 13.92 -15.57
N LYS A 32 -11.93 13.55 -14.45
CA LYS A 32 -13.20 12.81 -14.44
C LYS A 32 -14.29 13.54 -15.24
N TRP A 33 -14.45 14.84 -15.02
CA TRP A 33 -15.45 15.65 -15.71
C TRP A 33 -15.22 15.75 -17.21
N ALA A 34 -13.96 15.77 -17.65
CA ALA A 34 -13.60 15.84 -19.06
C ALA A 34 -13.72 14.49 -19.79
N HIS A 35 -13.41 13.38 -19.11
CA HIS A 35 -13.21 12.07 -19.78
C HIS A 35 -14.22 10.99 -19.39
N LEU A 36 -14.92 11.14 -18.26
CA LEU A 36 -15.84 10.12 -17.76
C LEU A 36 -17.27 10.65 -17.57
N SER A 37 -17.47 11.60 -16.65
CA SER A 37 -18.79 12.16 -16.34
C SER A 37 -18.68 13.36 -15.39
N GLN A 38 -19.60 14.32 -15.54
CA GLN A 38 -19.77 15.41 -14.57
C GLN A 38 -20.61 15.01 -13.34
N GLU A 39 -21.35 13.91 -13.43
CA GLU A 39 -22.23 13.43 -12.37
C GLU A 39 -21.42 13.04 -11.12
N PRO A 40 -21.82 13.48 -9.90
CA PRO A 40 -21.16 13.07 -8.67
C PRO A 40 -21.54 11.63 -8.29
N GLY A 41 -20.66 10.97 -7.55
CA GLY A 41 -21.05 9.80 -6.76
C GLY A 41 -21.62 10.22 -5.42
N PHE A 42 -22.16 9.27 -4.64
CA PHE A 42 -22.72 9.54 -3.33
C PHE A 42 -21.96 8.81 -2.21
N TYR A 43 -21.57 9.55 -1.17
CA TYR A 43 -21.06 9.00 0.08
C TYR A 43 -22.02 9.33 1.21
N LYS A 44 -22.62 8.31 1.84
CA LYS A 44 -23.67 8.48 2.87
C LYS A 44 -24.80 9.42 2.40
N ARG A 45 -25.25 9.25 1.15
CA ARG A 45 -26.26 10.09 0.47
C ARG A 45 -25.85 11.55 0.20
N ILE A 46 -24.59 11.91 0.47
CA ILE A 46 -24.06 13.25 0.17
C ILE A 46 -23.31 13.19 -1.18
N PRO A 47 -23.60 14.09 -2.13
CA PRO A 47 -22.90 14.14 -3.41
C PRO A 47 -21.43 14.47 -3.22
N TYR A 48 -20.57 13.76 -3.95
CA TYR A 48 -19.12 13.87 -3.85
C TYR A 48 -18.47 13.75 -5.24
N ASP A 49 -17.85 14.83 -5.70
CA ASP A 49 -17.41 14.95 -7.09
C ASP A 49 -16.23 14.02 -7.44
N ALA A 50 -15.37 13.72 -6.46
CA ALA A 50 -14.27 12.76 -6.64
C ALA A 50 -14.73 11.30 -6.63
N LEU A 51 -15.98 11.01 -6.26
CA LEU A 51 -16.54 9.66 -6.31
C LEU A 51 -17.24 9.46 -7.66
N LEU A 52 -17.07 8.29 -8.27
CA LEU A 52 -17.77 7.95 -9.50
C LEU A 52 -19.26 7.63 -9.23
N PRO A 53 -20.17 7.90 -10.19
CA PRO A 53 -21.52 7.35 -10.20
C PRO A 53 -21.52 5.82 -10.22
N ASP A 54 -22.59 5.20 -9.71
CA ASP A 54 -22.65 3.74 -9.54
C ASP A 54 -22.59 2.98 -10.89
N GLU A 55 -23.09 3.57 -11.97
CA GLU A 55 -22.95 3.04 -13.32
C GLU A 55 -21.48 2.90 -13.76
N LEU A 56 -20.63 3.89 -13.45
CA LEU A 56 -19.21 3.81 -13.78
C LEU A 56 -18.49 2.84 -12.83
N LYS A 57 -18.91 2.76 -11.57
CA LYS A 57 -18.37 1.78 -10.61
C LYS A 57 -18.66 0.34 -11.03
N SER A 58 -19.88 0.04 -11.51
CA SER A 58 -20.24 -1.31 -11.96
C SER A 58 -19.42 -1.75 -13.17
N GLN A 59 -18.91 -0.80 -13.94
CA GLN A 59 -17.98 -1.03 -15.04
C GLN A 59 -16.51 -1.13 -14.60
N SER A 60 -16.21 -1.03 -13.31
CA SER A 60 -14.88 -1.08 -12.69
C SER A 60 -14.00 0.15 -12.93
N PHE A 61 -14.56 1.32 -13.24
CA PHE A 61 -13.76 2.55 -13.23
C PHE A 61 -13.30 2.89 -11.79
N PRO A 62 -12.14 3.54 -11.63
CA PRO A 62 -11.26 4.14 -12.64
C PRO A 62 -10.11 3.21 -13.12
N LEU A 63 -10.31 1.88 -13.10
CA LEU A 63 -9.30 0.97 -13.62
C LEU A 63 -9.06 1.22 -15.12
N TYR A 64 -7.78 1.21 -15.52
CA TYR A 64 -7.37 1.28 -16.90
C TYR A 64 -7.94 0.06 -17.65
N ARG A 65 -8.70 0.30 -18.73
CA ARG A 65 -9.53 -0.73 -19.35
C ARG A 65 -8.75 -2.02 -19.72
N PRO A 66 -7.54 -1.95 -20.32
CA PRO A 66 -6.78 -3.14 -20.68
C PRO A 66 -6.32 -4.04 -19.52
N ILE A 67 -6.35 -3.56 -18.28
CA ILE A 67 -5.98 -4.38 -17.11
C ILE A 67 -7.19 -4.94 -16.35
N LYS A 68 -8.41 -4.52 -16.71
CA LYS A 68 -9.63 -4.88 -15.97
C LYS A 68 -9.77 -6.40 -15.82
N GLU A 69 -9.64 -7.13 -16.91
CA GLU A 69 -9.81 -8.59 -16.90
C GLU A 69 -8.72 -9.26 -16.05
N LYS A 70 -7.46 -8.84 -16.20
CA LYS A 70 -6.35 -9.36 -15.38
C LYS A 70 -6.57 -9.08 -13.89
N PHE A 71 -7.04 -7.89 -13.52
CA PHE A 71 -7.37 -7.55 -12.14
C PHE A 71 -8.49 -8.44 -11.58
N LEU A 72 -9.59 -8.61 -12.31
CA LEU A 72 -10.73 -9.43 -11.86
C LEU A 72 -10.35 -10.91 -11.74
N ASN A 73 -9.62 -11.45 -12.72
CA ASN A 73 -9.13 -12.83 -12.69
C ASN A 73 -8.15 -13.05 -11.53
N HIS A 74 -7.26 -12.07 -11.28
CA HIS A 74 -6.35 -12.11 -10.14
C HIS A 74 -7.11 -12.12 -8.81
N GLN A 75 -8.12 -11.26 -8.65
CA GLN A 75 -8.95 -11.19 -7.44
C GLN A 75 -9.76 -12.46 -7.19
N GLN A 76 -10.21 -13.16 -8.24
CA GLN A 76 -10.88 -14.45 -8.09
C GLN A 76 -9.93 -15.53 -7.58
N LYS A 77 -8.69 -15.55 -8.09
CA LYS A 77 -7.67 -16.53 -7.70
C LYS A 77 -7.09 -16.26 -6.31
N PHE A 78 -6.94 -14.98 -5.97
CA PHE A 78 -6.41 -14.49 -4.70
C PHE A 78 -7.44 -13.52 -4.12
N PRO A 79 -8.40 -14.01 -3.32
CA PRO A 79 -9.45 -13.17 -2.78
C PRO A 79 -8.89 -12.07 -1.88
N PHE A 80 -9.05 -10.82 -2.32
CA PHE A 80 -8.83 -9.64 -1.51
C PHE A 80 -10.05 -8.72 -1.60
N LYS A 81 -10.27 -7.91 -0.56
CA LYS A 81 -11.39 -6.99 -0.51
C LYS A 81 -11.11 -5.81 -1.44
N SER A 82 -11.90 -5.65 -2.51
CA SER A 82 -11.93 -4.37 -3.22
C SER A 82 -12.28 -3.28 -2.21
N HIS A 83 -11.44 -2.25 -2.11
CA HIS A 83 -11.71 -1.16 -1.19
C HIS A 83 -13.09 -0.56 -1.52
N LYS A 84 -13.85 -0.19 -0.48
CA LYS A 84 -15.15 0.51 -0.61
C LYS A 84 -15.08 1.76 -1.50
N PHE A 85 -13.87 2.26 -1.72
CA PHE A 85 -13.54 3.44 -2.50
C PHE A 85 -12.77 3.14 -3.78
N LEU A 86 -12.80 1.92 -4.33
CA LEU A 86 -12.17 1.66 -5.63
C LEU A 86 -12.68 2.65 -6.69
N GLY A 87 -13.99 2.94 -6.69
CA GLY A 87 -14.62 3.94 -7.56
C GLY A 87 -14.36 5.41 -7.19
N HIS A 88 -13.41 5.71 -6.32
CA HIS A 88 -12.98 7.06 -5.99
C HIS A 88 -11.80 7.46 -6.86
N MET A 89 -11.80 8.67 -7.43
CA MET A 89 -10.75 9.13 -8.33
C MET A 89 -9.38 9.21 -7.66
N ALA A 90 -9.33 9.43 -6.34
CA ALA A 90 -8.11 9.39 -5.55
C ALA A 90 -7.87 8.03 -4.85
N SER A 91 -8.34 6.92 -5.44
CA SER A 91 -8.15 5.59 -4.87
C SER A 91 -6.71 5.10 -5.02
N SER A 92 -6.02 4.88 -3.89
CA SER A 92 -4.65 4.33 -3.88
C SER A 92 -4.57 2.91 -4.44
N GLN A 93 -5.57 2.07 -4.19
CA GLN A 93 -5.66 0.72 -4.78
C GLN A 93 -5.78 0.81 -6.30
N ALA A 94 -6.69 1.66 -6.83
CA ALA A 94 -6.84 1.84 -8.28
C ALA A 94 -5.55 2.41 -8.91
N ALA A 95 -4.92 3.39 -8.26
CA ALA A 95 -3.67 3.96 -8.73
C ALA A 95 -2.52 2.95 -8.72
N CYS A 96 -2.39 2.13 -7.67
CA CYS A 96 -1.40 1.06 -7.58
C CYS A 96 -1.55 0.08 -8.75
N VAL A 97 -2.75 -0.46 -8.97
CA VAL A 97 -2.95 -1.45 -10.02
C VAL A 97 -2.83 -0.85 -11.42
N ASN A 98 -3.29 0.39 -11.63
CA ASN A 98 -3.12 1.12 -12.90
C ASN A 98 -1.65 1.40 -13.20
N LEU A 99 -0.80 1.55 -12.18
CA LEU A 99 0.63 1.75 -12.35
C LEU A 99 1.35 0.43 -12.66
N PHE A 100 1.11 -0.62 -11.87
CA PHE A 100 1.93 -1.83 -11.92
C PHE A 100 1.45 -2.87 -12.93
N LEU A 101 0.14 -3.09 -13.08
CA LEU A 101 -0.36 -4.17 -13.96
C LEU A 101 0.02 -4.00 -15.44
N PRO A 102 -0.01 -2.79 -16.04
CA PRO A 102 0.45 -2.62 -17.41
C PRO A 102 1.93 -2.98 -17.57
N LEU A 103 2.77 -2.61 -16.60
CA LEU A 103 4.21 -2.88 -16.61
C LEU A 103 4.50 -4.37 -16.47
N LEU A 104 3.79 -5.05 -15.57
CA LEU A 104 3.99 -6.46 -15.24
C LEU A 104 3.40 -7.41 -16.30
N LYS A 105 2.70 -6.89 -17.33
CA LYS A 105 2.23 -7.69 -18.46
C LYS A 105 3.37 -8.25 -19.30
N ASP A 106 4.49 -7.53 -19.39
CA ASP A 106 5.71 -7.97 -20.06
C ASP A 106 6.87 -7.98 -19.05
N PRO A 107 7.37 -9.16 -18.65
CA PRO A 107 8.48 -9.28 -17.71
C PRO A 107 9.74 -8.52 -18.10
N ASN A 108 10.06 -8.40 -19.39
CA ASN A 108 11.26 -7.70 -19.85
C ASN A 108 11.10 -6.18 -19.71
N ILE A 109 9.93 -5.66 -20.06
CA ILE A 109 9.58 -4.25 -19.86
C ILE A 109 9.54 -3.93 -18.36
N ALA A 110 8.96 -4.82 -17.54
CA ALA A 110 8.96 -4.68 -16.09
C ALA A 110 10.39 -4.57 -15.54
N VAL A 111 11.31 -5.47 -15.92
CA VAL A 111 12.72 -5.40 -15.50
C VAL A 111 13.36 -4.08 -15.94
N MET A 112 13.14 -3.65 -17.18
CA MET A 112 13.74 -2.42 -17.72
C MET A 112 13.32 -1.17 -16.92
N ILE A 113 12.04 -1.08 -16.53
CA ILE A 113 11.47 0.08 -15.84
C ILE A 113 11.70 -0.02 -14.33
N LEU A 114 11.30 -1.13 -13.71
CA LEU A 114 11.44 -1.34 -12.27
C LEU A 114 12.91 -1.45 -11.85
N GLY A 115 13.77 -1.97 -12.73
CA GLY A 115 15.22 -2.05 -12.52
C GLY A 115 15.91 -0.69 -12.36
N LYS A 116 15.25 0.43 -12.72
CA LYS A 116 15.76 1.78 -12.42
C LYS A 116 15.63 2.16 -10.95
N VAL A 117 14.70 1.53 -10.23
CA VAL A 117 14.49 1.73 -8.79
C VAL A 117 15.06 0.57 -7.98
N LYS A 118 14.85 -0.66 -8.44
CA LYS A 118 15.31 -1.90 -7.81
C LYS A 118 16.38 -2.55 -8.69
N THR A 119 17.60 -2.02 -8.57
CA THR A 119 18.71 -2.24 -9.54
C THR A 119 19.25 -3.66 -9.60
N ASP A 120 18.96 -4.48 -8.60
CA ASP A 120 19.32 -5.90 -8.52
C ASP A 120 18.30 -6.83 -9.19
N ILE A 121 17.18 -6.32 -9.72
CA ILE A 121 16.26 -7.13 -10.53
C ILE A 121 16.97 -7.53 -11.83
N LYS A 122 17.18 -8.84 -12.02
CA LYS A 122 17.61 -9.42 -13.29
C LYS A 122 16.43 -9.94 -14.12
N LYS A 123 15.46 -10.57 -13.46
CA LYS A 123 14.29 -11.20 -14.12
C LYS A 123 13.09 -11.23 -13.19
N ILE A 124 11.88 -10.97 -13.68
CA ILE A 124 10.65 -11.28 -12.93
C ILE A 124 10.49 -12.81 -12.81
N ALA A 125 10.18 -13.29 -11.61
CA ALA A 125 10.02 -14.72 -11.32
C ALA A 125 8.58 -15.17 -11.67
N THR A 126 8.31 -15.29 -12.97
CA THR A 126 6.96 -15.60 -13.49
C THR A 126 6.40 -16.97 -13.09
N ASP A 127 7.26 -17.83 -12.54
CA ASP A 127 6.96 -19.14 -11.97
C ASP A 127 6.48 -19.07 -10.50
N PHE A 128 6.50 -17.89 -9.88
CA PHE A 128 6.01 -17.65 -8.52
C PHE A 128 4.79 -16.72 -8.52
N LEU A 129 4.00 -16.78 -7.43
CA LEU A 129 2.79 -15.95 -7.22
C LEU A 129 1.78 -16.06 -8.39
N ASP A 130 1.24 -14.94 -8.86
CA ASP A 130 0.48 -14.86 -10.10
C ASP A 130 1.35 -14.26 -11.20
N THR A 131 2.10 -15.10 -11.91
CA THR A 131 3.00 -14.65 -12.99
C THR A 131 4.04 -13.63 -12.52
N GLY A 132 4.55 -13.80 -11.30
CA GLY A 132 5.62 -12.99 -10.71
C GLY A 132 5.16 -11.85 -9.82
N PHE A 133 3.85 -11.69 -9.57
CA PHE A 133 3.35 -10.70 -8.63
C PHE A 133 2.06 -11.14 -7.92
N ARG A 134 1.69 -10.42 -6.87
CA ARG A 134 0.39 -10.56 -6.19
C ARG A 134 -0.08 -9.22 -5.62
N ILE A 135 -1.34 -8.88 -5.85
CA ILE A 135 -2.02 -7.68 -5.34
C ILE A 135 -2.60 -8.00 -3.96
N GLU A 136 -2.54 -7.03 -3.03
CA GLU A 136 -2.94 -7.21 -1.62
C GLU A 136 -2.29 -8.49 -1.04
N PHE A 137 -0.95 -8.54 -1.13
CA PHE A 137 -0.18 -9.70 -0.74
C PHE A 137 -0.09 -9.81 0.78
N TRP A 138 -0.47 -10.99 1.27
CA TRP A 138 -0.10 -11.51 2.58
C TRP A 138 0.27 -12.99 2.45
N ASP A 139 0.87 -13.53 3.48
CA ASP A 139 1.53 -14.83 3.51
C ASP A 139 0.58 -16.00 3.82
N GLU A 140 -0.56 -16.05 3.14
CA GLU A 140 -1.55 -17.12 3.35
C GLU A 140 -1.04 -18.52 2.93
N PRO A 141 -1.34 -19.57 3.71
CA PRO A 141 -2.17 -19.59 4.92
C PRO A 141 -1.37 -19.39 6.23
N ASP A 142 -0.07 -19.12 6.15
CA ASP A 142 0.87 -19.25 7.28
C ASP A 142 0.66 -18.15 8.33
N ASN A 143 0.22 -16.95 7.94
CA ASN A 143 -0.12 -15.83 8.83
C ASN A 143 0.99 -15.56 9.86
N LEU A 144 2.23 -15.37 9.39
CA LEU A 144 3.44 -15.31 10.20
C LEU A 144 3.44 -14.17 11.21
N LEU A 145 2.74 -13.07 10.92
CA LEU A 145 2.52 -11.95 11.84
C LEU A 145 1.42 -12.21 12.90
N ASN A 146 0.62 -13.25 12.67
CA ASN A 146 -0.57 -13.60 13.43
C ASN A 146 -1.60 -12.46 13.52
N ASP A 147 -1.68 -11.62 12.50
CA ASP A 147 -2.55 -10.43 12.51
C ASP A 147 -3.68 -10.51 11.47
N HIS A 148 -3.66 -11.50 10.59
CA HIS A 148 -4.72 -11.71 9.63
C HIS A 148 -5.92 -12.44 10.28
N THR A 149 -7.09 -11.84 10.13
CA THR A 149 -8.40 -12.32 10.61
C THR A 149 -9.42 -12.19 9.48
N ASN A 150 -10.66 -12.63 9.71
CA ASN A 150 -11.75 -12.42 8.73
C ASN A 150 -12.01 -10.93 8.40
N VAL A 151 -11.57 -10.01 9.28
CA VAL A 151 -11.90 -8.58 9.17
C VAL A 151 -10.71 -7.70 8.76
N SER A 152 -9.49 -8.03 9.18
CA SER A 152 -8.28 -7.21 8.95
C SER A 152 -7.01 -8.06 8.95
N GLY A 153 -5.95 -7.55 8.33
CA GLY A 153 -4.60 -8.12 8.32
C GLY A 153 -3.56 -7.13 7.82
N THR A 154 -2.28 -7.54 7.78
CA THR A 154 -1.21 -6.80 7.08
C THR A 154 -1.15 -7.31 5.66
N ASP A 155 -1.50 -6.43 4.72
CA ASP A 155 -1.40 -6.70 3.29
C ASP A 155 -0.48 -5.65 2.68
N ALA A 156 0.49 -6.07 1.87
CA ALA A 156 1.22 -5.16 0.99
C ALA A 156 0.40 -4.94 -0.28
N ASP A 157 0.24 -3.69 -0.73
CA ASP A 157 -0.58 -3.37 -1.92
C ASP A 157 -0.17 -4.19 -3.15
N ILE A 158 1.13 -4.41 -3.34
CA ILE A 158 1.64 -5.35 -4.33
C ILE A 158 2.96 -6.01 -3.87
N ALA A 159 3.10 -7.30 -4.14
CA ALA A 159 4.35 -8.04 -4.03
C ALA A 159 4.84 -8.46 -5.41
N ILE A 160 6.14 -8.31 -5.69
CA ILE A 160 6.78 -8.70 -6.95
C ILE A 160 7.91 -9.69 -6.64
N ALA A 161 7.80 -10.91 -7.16
CA ALA A 161 8.84 -11.92 -7.07
C ALA A 161 9.83 -11.76 -8.24
N TYR A 162 11.12 -11.83 -7.95
CA TYR A 162 12.17 -11.65 -8.94
C TYR A 162 13.43 -12.44 -8.62
N TYR A 163 14.21 -12.73 -9.66
CA TYR A 163 15.56 -13.24 -9.55
C TYR A 163 16.58 -12.11 -9.61
N ASP A 164 17.55 -12.15 -8.72
CA ASP A 164 18.72 -11.27 -8.78
C ASP A 164 19.79 -11.77 -9.76
N TYR A 165 20.90 -11.03 -9.85
CA TYR A 165 22.01 -11.39 -10.74
C TYR A 165 22.73 -12.67 -10.33
N GLN A 166 22.63 -13.07 -9.06
CA GLN A 166 23.17 -14.30 -8.50
C GLN A 166 22.20 -15.48 -8.65
N GLY A 167 20.99 -15.26 -9.18
CA GLY A 167 19.96 -16.28 -9.35
C GLY A 167 19.17 -16.59 -8.09
N ASN A 168 19.28 -15.77 -7.04
CA ASN A 168 18.44 -15.94 -5.86
C ASN A 168 17.03 -15.43 -6.14
N LEU A 169 16.03 -16.17 -5.67
CA LEU A 169 14.65 -15.72 -5.65
C LEU A 169 14.44 -14.75 -4.48
N ASN A 170 13.89 -13.59 -4.77
CA ASN A 170 13.65 -12.52 -3.82
C ASN A 170 12.20 -12.02 -3.95
N LEU A 171 11.69 -11.39 -2.89
CA LEU A 171 10.37 -10.77 -2.87
C LEU A 171 10.50 -9.27 -2.61
N TRP A 172 9.81 -8.48 -3.42
CA TRP A 172 9.70 -7.04 -3.24
C TRP A 172 8.29 -6.67 -2.82
N LEU A 173 8.10 -6.27 -1.56
CA LEU A 173 6.84 -5.79 -1.02
C LEU A 173 6.75 -4.27 -1.21
N ILE A 174 5.64 -3.79 -1.77
CA ILE A 174 5.41 -2.39 -2.07
C ILE A 174 4.10 -1.94 -1.42
N GLU A 175 4.20 -0.86 -0.66
CA GLU A 175 3.05 -0.07 -0.21
C GLU A 175 2.96 1.20 -1.07
N HIS A 176 1.77 1.51 -1.57
CA HIS A 176 1.48 2.59 -2.49
C HIS A 176 0.36 3.50 -1.95
N LYS A 177 0.67 4.78 -1.76
CA LYS A 177 -0.31 5.83 -1.43
C LYS A 177 -0.37 6.88 -2.53
N LEU A 178 -1.54 7.47 -2.75
CA LEU A 178 -1.75 8.48 -3.78
C LEU A 178 -1.89 9.89 -3.21
N THR A 179 -2.74 10.07 -2.20
CA THR A 179 -3.06 11.41 -1.64
C THR A 179 -3.01 11.48 -0.13
N GLU A 180 -2.77 10.34 0.53
CA GLU A 180 -2.68 10.22 1.97
C GLU A 180 -1.45 10.98 2.49
N THR A 181 -1.62 11.72 3.56
CA THR A 181 -0.54 12.45 4.26
C THR A 181 0.33 11.53 5.09
N GLU A 182 -0.22 10.41 5.55
CA GLU A 182 0.44 9.41 6.38
C GLU A 182 -0.14 8.02 6.11
N PHE A 183 0.61 6.99 6.50
CA PHE A 183 0.10 5.63 6.49
C PHE A 183 -0.79 5.34 7.71
N THR A 184 -1.43 4.18 7.70
CA THR A 184 -2.41 3.79 8.71
C THR A 184 -1.81 3.78 10.13
N THR A 185 -2.36 4.61 11.02
CA THR A 185 -2.03 4.63 12.46
C THR A 185 -2.40 3.33 13.17
N CYS A 186 -1.79 3.02 14.32
CA CYS A 186 -2.13 1.82 15.10
C CYS A 186 -3.59 1.83 15.58
N GLY A 187 -4.37 0.89 15.06
CA GLY A 187 -5.73 0.60 15.53
C GLY A 187 -5.76 0.11 16.97
N GLY A 188 -4.68 -0.56 17.43
CA GLY A 188 -4.54 -1.01 18.81
C GLY A 188 -4.52 0.15 19.81
N PHE A 189 -3.88 1.28 19.46
CA PHE A 189 -3.86 2.50 20.27
C PHE A 189 -5.26 3.12 20.39
N LYS A 190 -6.10 3.04 19.35
CA LYS A 190 -7.47 3.57 19.40
C LYS A 190 -8.49 2.52 19.87
N SER A 191 -8.05 1.31 20.23
CA SER A 191 -8.95 0.21 20.56
C SER A 191 -9.67 0.43 21.89
N PRO A 192 -11.00 0.23 21.95
CA PRO A 192 -11.73 0.22 23.22
C PRO A 192 -11.34 -0.97 24.12
N GLY A 193 -10.66 -1.99 23.59
CA GLY A 193 -10.18 -3.14 24.35
C GLY A 193 -8.90 -2.88 25.16
N ARG A 194 -8.32 -1.68 25.08
CA ARG A 194 -7.14 -1.30 25.89
C ARG A 194 -7.50 -1.24 27.38
N ALA A 195 -6.55 -1.65 28.21
CA ALA A 195 -6.52 -1.38 29.64
C ALA A 195 -5.59 -0.20 29.95
N SER A 196 -5.64 0.31 31.18
CA SER A 196 -4.80 1.43 31.66
C SER A 196 -3.29 1.14 31.54
N LEU A 197 -2.89 -0.14 31.59
CA LEU A 197 -1.51 -0.56 31.42
C LEU A 197 -0.97 -0.34 30.00
N HIS A 198 -1.84 -0.19 28.99
CA HIS A 198 -1.43 -0.04 27.59
C HIS A 198 -1.02 1.39 27.26
N ALA A 199 -0.07 1.98 27.99
CA ALA A 199 0.25 3.42 27.93
C ALA A 199 0.84 3.89 26.59
N CYS A 200 1.46 3.01 25.82
CA CYS A 200 2.13 3.30 24.54
C CYS A 200 3.27 4.35 24.60
N ALA A 201 3.75 4.71 25.80
CA ALA A 201 4.91 5.56 26.01
C ALA A 201 5.56 5.27 27.38
N PRO A 202 6.89 5.41 27.52
CA PRO A 202 7.88 5.52 26.44
C PRO A 202 8.03 4.19 25.67
N ALA A 203 8.66 4.22 24.49
CA ALA A 203 8.91 2.98 23.74
C ALA A 203 9.76 1.98 24.54
N SER A 204 10.72 2.47 25.34
CA SER A 204 11.55 1.68 26.24
C SER A 204 10.74 0.79 27.19
N ALA A 205 9.64 1.30 27.75
CA ALA A 205 8.78 0.52 28.64
C ALA A 205 8.16 -0.69 27.92
N ILE A 206 7.81 -0.55 26.64
CA ILE A 206 7.25 -1.65 25.84
C ILE A 206 8.33 -2.67 25.48
N LEU A 207 9.56 -2.21 25.21
CA LEU A 207 10.70 -3.10 24.97
C LEU A 207 11.00 -3.95 26.22
N ASP A 208 10.92 -3.35 27.41
CA ASP A 208 11.17 -4.04 28.67
C ASP A 208 9.99 -4.93 29.08
N ASN A 209 8.76 -4.54 28.76
CA ASN A 209 7.57 -5.34 28.97
C ASN A 209 6.56 -5.19 27.81
N ARG A 210 6.61 -6.14 26.87
CA ARG A 210 5.74 -6.17 25.68
C ARG A 210 4.26 -6.25 25.99
N ASN A 211 3.88 -6.72 27.18
CA ASN A 211 2.47 -6.77 27.58
C ASN A 211 1.85 -5.38 27.78
N LEU A 212 2.69 -4.33 27.84
CA LEU A 212 2.23 -2.93 27.80
C LEU A 212 1.76 -2.50 26.39
N CYS A 213 1.92 -3.33 25.36
CA CYS A 213 1.35 -3.10 24.04
C CYS A 213 0.09 -3.96 23.82
N TYR A 214 -1.02 -3.30 23.49
CA TYR A 214 -2.29 -3.99 23.21
C TYR A 214 -2.20 -4.95 22.01
N TYR A 215 -1.45 -4.61 20.95
CA TYR A 215 -1.23 -5.54 19.84
C TYR A 215 -0.58 -6.85 20.27
N HIS A 216 0.30 -6.79 21.28
CA HIS A 216 0.91 -7.99 21.83
C HIS A 216 -0.04 -8.70 22.80
N SER A 217 -0.39 -8.09 23.93
CA SER A 217 -1.11 -8.81 25.00
C SER A 217 -2.60 -9.04 24.71
N GLY A 218 -3.23 -8.16 23.92
CA GLY A 218 -4.67 -8.17 23.66
C GLY A 218 -5.01 -8.80 22.31
N CYS A 219 -4.14 -8.67 21.31
CA CYS A 219 -4.36 -9.20 19.97
C CYS A 219 -3.48 -10.41 19.64
N ASN A 220 -2.45 -10.71 20.44
CA ASN A 220 -1.48 -11.78 20.18
C ASN A 220 -0.74 -11.65 18.84
N PHE A 221 -0.57 -10.42 18.35
CA PHE A 221 0.21 -10.14 17.14
C PHE A 221 1.69 -10.27 17.44
N ARG A 222 2.45 -10.84 16.49
CA ARG A 222 3.87 -11.14 16.66
C ARG A 222 4.80 -9.94 16.40
N TYR A 223 4.26 -8.73 16.29
CA TYR A 223 5.03 -7.57 15.84
C TYR A 223 6.27 -7.30 16.70
N TRP A 224 6.11 -7.34 18.03
CA TRP A 224 7.22 -7.11 18.97
C TRP A 224 8.17 -8.32 19.08
N ASP A 225 7.66 -9.54 18.88
CA ASP A 225 8.53 -10.74 18.81
C ASP A 225 9.49 -10.63 17.63
N ILE A 226 8.97 -10.27 16.46
CA ILE A 226 9.78 -10.15 15.24
C ILE A 226 10.67 -8.91 15.31
N THR A 227 10.17 -7.79 15.85
CA THR A 227 10.96 -6.55 16.01
C THR A 227 12.18 -6.76 16.92
N LEU A 228 12.11 -7.66 17.88
CA LEU A 228 13.20 -7.96 18.83
C LEU A 228 13.96 -9.25 18.52
N GLY A 229 13.57 -9.98 17.47
CA GLY A 229 14.23 -11.22 17.07
C GLY A 229 15.57 -10.99 16.37
N ASP A 230 16.38 -12.04 16.26
CA ASP A 230 17.74 -11.97 15.71
C ASP A 230 17.79 -11.51 14.24
N ALA A 231 16.76 -11.86 13.46
CA ALA A 231 16.63 -11.47 12.07
C ALA A 231 16.03 -10.04 11.89
N SER A 232 15.73 -9.34 12.99
CA SER A 232 15.08 -8.04 12.92
C SER A 232 15.95 -7.01 12.20
N PRO A 233 15.39 -6.24 11.25
CA PRO A 233 16.09 -5.10 10.65
C PRO A 233 16.12 -3.88 11.59
N PHE A 234 15.44 -3.93 12.74
CA PHE A 234 15.29 -2.81 13.64
C PHE A 234 16.30 -2.85 14.79
N ASN A 235 16.94 -1.73 15.05
CA ASN A 235 17.88 -1.59 16.17
C ASN A 235 17.12 -1.26 17.47
N ALA A 236 17.06 -2.20 18.41
CA ALA A 236 16.34 -2.04 19.67
C ALA A 236 16.83 -0.85 20.52
N ASN A 237 18.14 -0.53 20.49
CA ASN A 237 18.68 0.62 21.22
C ASN A 237 18.15 1.94 20.65
N ARG A 238 18.04 2.05 19.32
CA ARG A 238 17.42 3.22 18.67
C ARG A 238 15.94 3.34 18.98
N ILE A 239 15.20 2.22 19.03
CA ILE A 239 13.77 2.24 19.41
C ILE A 239 13.61 2.75 20.84
N ARG A 240 14.51 2.36 21.74
CA ARG A 240 14.48 2.74 23.16
C ARG A 240 14.55 4.26 23.37
N GLU A 241 15.17 4.98 22.44
CA GLU A 241 15.27 6.45 22.45
C GLU A 241 13.95 7.15 22.11
N TYR A 242 12.94 6.43 21.60
CA TYR A 242 11.66 7.04 21.26
C TYR A 242 10.80 7.32 22.50
N ASN A 243 10.33 8.56 22.58
CA ASN A 243 9.42 9.01 23.63
C ASN A 243 8.03 8.33 23.53
N GLU A 244 7.67 7.79 22.37
CA GLU A 244 6.37 7.15 22.10
C GLU A 244 6.56 5.85 21.32
N CYS A 245 5.56 4.96 21.40
CA CYS A 245 5.52 3.72 20.65
C CYS A 245 5.59 3.98 19.13
N PRO A 246 6.49 3.30 18.38
CA PRO A 246 6.64 3.51 16.94
C PRO A 246 5.37 3.15 16.14
N PHE A 247 4.49 2.30 16.68
CA PHE A 247 3.23 1.98 16.03
C PHE A 247 2.18 3.08 16.18
N MET A 248 2.30 4.06 17.08
CA MET A 248 1.21 5.03 17.30
C MET A 248 0.87 5.87 16.05
N GLY A 249 1.88 6.35 15.34
CA GLY A 249 1.73 7.21 14.17
C GLY A 249 1.74 6.47 12.83
N GLY A 250 2.03 7.22 11.76
CA GLY A 250 2.11 6.69 10.39
C GLY A 250 3.20 5.65 10.14
N MET A 251 4.09 5.35 11.10
CA MET A 251 5.09 4.27 10.93
C MET A 251 4.48 2.88 11.01
N ASN A 252 3.30 2.71 11.60
CA ASN A 252 2.70 1.39 11.86
C ASN A 252 2.58 0.50 10.62
N GLN A 253 2.06 1.01 9.51
CA GLN A 253 1.91 0.21 8.30
C GLN A 253 3.25 -0.20 7.70
N LEU A 254 4.21 0.75 7.63
CA LEU A 254 5.55 0.50 7.12
C LEU A 254 6.29 -0.53 7.97
N TRP A 255 6.15 -0.40 9.29
CA TRP A 255 6.74 -1.33 10.25
C TRP A 255 6.17 -2.73 10.06
N ARG A 256 4.85 -2.88 9.99
CA ARG A 256 4.18 -4.17 9.78
C ARG A 256 4.61 -4.84 8.46
N ASN A 257 4.66 -4.09 7.36
CA ASN A 257 5.10 -4.63 6.06
C ASN A 257 6.59 -5.05 6.09
N GLN A 258 7.44 -4.31 6.80
CA GLN A 258 8.83 -4.72 7.01
C GLN A 258 8.94 -5.99 7.87
N LEU A 259 8.10 -6.15 8.89
CA LEU A 259 8.06 -7.38 9.68
C LEU A 259 7.53 -8.56 8.86
N LEU A 260 6.57 -8.34 7.96
CA LEU A 260 6.11 -9.37 7.02
C LEU A 260 7.26 -9.83 6.12
N ALA A 261 7.98 -8.89 5.50
CA ALA A 261 9.16 -9.19 4.69
C ALA A 261 10.23 -9.98 5.46
N THR A 262 10.53 -9.56 6.69
CA THR A 262 11.50 -10.22 7.57
C THR A 262 11.07 -11.65 7.92
N SER A 263 9.78 -11.84 8.19
CA SER A 263 9.23 -13.16 8.53
C SER A 263 9.27 -14.12 7.33
N LEU A 264 9.01 -13.60 6.12
CA LEU A 264 9.08 -14.39 4.88
C LEU A 264 10.51 -14.81 4.56
N GLU A 265 11.48 -13.91 4.74
CA GLU A 265 12.91 -14.21 4.56
C GLU A 265 13.40 -15.27 5.55
N SER A 266 12.88 -15.25 6.78
CA SER A 266 13.22 -16.22 7.82
C SER A 266 12.37 -17.51 7.76
N SER A 267 11.44 -17.60 6.82
CA SER A 267 10.51 -18.72 6.75
C SER A 267 11.19 -19.98 6.24
N THR A 268 10.96 -21.10 6.91
CA THR A 268 11.35 -22.44 6.42
C THR A 268 10.28 -23.05 5.51
N SER A 269 9.18 -22.33 5.26
CA SER A 269 8.08 -22.77 4.39
C SER A 269 8.55 -22.82 2.94
N LEU A 270 8.38 -23.97 2.28
CA LEU A 270 8.65 -24.10 0.84
C LEU A 270 7.74 -23.20 -0.01
N ARG A 271 6.66 -22.66 0.55
CA ARG A 271 5.79 -21.67 -0.11
C ARG A 271 6.45 -20.30 -0.24
N TRP A 272 7.36 -19.98 0.68
CA TRP A 272 8.03 -18.68 0.76
C TRP A 272 9.55 -18.84 0.67
N PRO A 273 10.09 -19.40 -0.42
CA PRO A 273 11.52 -19.71 -0.53
C PRO A 273 12.36 -18.47 -0.89
N TYR A 274 11.99 -17.30 -0.37
CA TYR A 274 12.64 -16.03 -0.69
C TYR A 274 13.92 -15.87 0.12
N LYS A 275 15.03 -15.64 -0.58
CA LYS A 275 16.31 -15.37 0.08
C LYS A 275 16.36 -14.00 0.72
N LYS A 276 15.63 -13.03 0.16
CA LYS A 276 15.47 -11.69 0.72
C LYS A 276 14.02 -11.22 0.57
N GLY A 277 13.46 -10.73 1.66
CA GLY A 277 12.22 -9.95 1.67
C GLY A 277 12.58 -8.47 1.79
N ILE A 278 12.41 -7.70 0.72
CA ILE A 278 12.70 -6.26 0.75
C ILE A 278 11.39 -5.49 0.72
N PHE A 279 11.17 -4.66 1.72
CA PHE A 279 10.05 -3.73 1.75
C PHE A 279 10.46 -2.37 1.14
N PHE A 280 9.59 -1.81 0.30
CA PHE A 280 9.72 -0.49 -0.26
C PHE A 280 8.42 0.28 -0.09
N CYS A 281 8.57 1.56 0.16
CA CYS A 281 7.47 2.47 0.40
C CYS A 281 7.43 3.51 -0.73
N GLY A 282 6.35 3.53 -1.49
CA GLY A 282 6.05 4.59 -2.44
C GLY A 282 5.21 5.68 -1.78
N ILE A 283 5.85 6.66 -1.13
CA ILE A 283 5.18 7.93 -0.80
C ILE A 283 5.21 8.80 -2.06
N PRO A 284 4.09 9.41 -2.47
CA PRO A 284 4.06 10.30 -3.62
C PRO A 284 4.74 11.61 -3.22
N SER A 285 6.03 11.69 -3.47
CA SER A 285 6.43 12.75 -4.36
C SER A 285 6.62 12.08 -5.72
N TRP A 286 5.55 12.10 -6.52
CA TRP A 286 5.61 11.80 -7.96
C TRP A 286 6.75 12.61 -8.61
N LYS A 287 7.13 13.75 -8.01
CA LYS A 287 8.36 14.51 -8.32
C LYS A 287 9.66 13.75 -8.09
N GLN A 288 9.80 12.90 -7.08
CA GLN A 288 11.02 12.11 -6.86
C GLN A 288 11.10 10.97 -7.88
N PHE A 289 9.97 10.31 -8.14
CA PHE A 289 9.85 9.28 -9.19
C PHE A 289 10.17 9.90 -10.56
N LEU A 290 9.45 10.95 -10.98
CA LEU A 290 9.73 11.66 -12.24
C LEU A 290 11.11 12.34 -12.31
N LYS A 291 11.67 12.86 -11.22
CA LYS A 291 13.04 13.43 -11.24
C LYS A 291 14.11 12.34 -11.44
N THR A 292 13.85 11.14 -10.95
CA THR A 292 14.74 9.99 -11.16
C THR A 292 14.58 9.45 -12.59
N PHE A 293 13.36 9.54 -13.14
CA PHE A 293 13.03 9.24 -14.52
C PHE A 293 13.06 10.52 -15.38
N ASN A 294 14.25 11.13 -15.52
CA ASN A 294 14.49 12.14 -16.55
C ASN A 294 14.51 11.44 -17.93
N PHE A 295 13.33 11.00 -18.38
CA PHE A 295 13.13 10.57 -19.75
C PHE A 295 13.33 11.81 -20.63
N GLY A 296 14.52 11.90 -21.25
CA GLY A 296 14.72 12.63 -22.49
C GLY A 296 13.94 11.97 -23.63
N ILE A 297 12.64 11.76 -23.43
CA ILE A 297 11.71 11.25 -24.44
C ILE A 297 10.73 12.39 -24.68
N SER A 298 11.08 13.23 -25.65
CA SER A 298 10.13 14.11 -26.31
C SER A 298 9.03 13.24 -26.92
N LYS A 299 7.78 13.43 -26.46
CA LYS A 299 6.54 12.83 -26.97
C LYS A 299 6.45 11.30 -26.81
N ILE A 300 5.93 10.86 -25.67
CA ILE A 300 5.04 9.70 -25.64
C ILE A 300 3.71 10.22 -25.11
N ASP A 301 2.72 10.29 -26.00
CA ASP A 301 1.32 10.58 -25.69
C ASP A 301 0.73 9.39 -24.92
N TRP A 302 0.86 9.41 -23.59
CA TRP A 302 -0.10 8.74 -22.72
C TRP A 302 -1.08 9.81 -22.28
N ILE A 303 -2.34 9.69 -22.74
CA ILE A 303 -3.45 10.66 -22.69
C ILE A 303 -3.51 11.55 -23.95
N GLN A 304 -4.06 10.97 -25.02
CA GLN A 304 -5.06 11.60 -25.87
C GLN A 304 -6.35 10.77 -25.78
#